data_AF-C5K8X7-F1
#
_entry.id   AF-C5K8X7-F1
#
_cell.length_a   1.000
_cell.length_b   1.000
_cell.length_c   1.000
_cell.angle_alpha   90.00
_cell.angle_beta   90.00
_cell.angle_gamma   90.00
#
_symmetry.space_group_name_H-M   'P 1'
#
loop_
_entity.id
_entity.type
_entity.pdbx_description
1 polymer ?
#
loop_
_entity_poly.entity_id
_entity_poly.type
_entity_poly.pdbx_seq_one_letter_code
_entity_poly.pdbx_strand_id
1 'polypeptide(L)'
;EHLNAWDAVASIFFIDTAKNVVQYIRVLAHCIKPGGVFINIGPLLWHFAESKNDISIELSWEDVRPLLEVYFDIVEEKRLDANYAANLDSLSE
;
A
#
# COMPACT_ATOMS: atom_id res chain seq x y z
N GLU A 1 0.41 -16.67 12.08
CA GLU A 1 1.07 -16.16 13.30
C GLU A 1 1.10 -14.63 13.19
N HIS A 2 1.07 -13.90 14.32
CA HIS A 2 0.93 -12.43 14.40
C HIS A 2 -0.49 -11.82 14.28
N LEU A 3 -1.56 -12.55 14.57
CA LEU A 3 -2.91 -11.96 14.68
C LEU A 3 -2.93 -10.94 15.83
N ASN A 4 -3.43 -9.72 15.58
CA ASN A 4 -3.54 -8.64 16.57
C ASN A 4 -2.24 -8.39 17.36
N ALA A 5 -1.08 -8.47 16.69
CA ALA A 5 0.22 -8.36 17.33
C ALA A 5 0.73 -6.92 17.43
N TRP A 6 0.31 -6.04 16.51
CA TRP A 6 0.90 -4.72 16.33
C TRP A 6 -0.09 -3.61 16.67
N ASP A 7 0.36 -2.59 17.38
CA ASP A 7 -0.44 -1.38 17.66
C ASP A 7 -0.50 -0.44 16.44
N ALA A 8 0.53 -0.49 15.58
CA ALA A 8 0.55 0.22 14.32
C ALA A 8 1.41 -0.50 13.27
N VAL A 9 1.12 -0.26 11.99
CA VAL A 9 1.97 -0.66 10.86
C VAL A 9 2.10 0.52 9.89
N ALA A 10 3.32 0.78 9.44
CA ALA A 10 3.61 1.76 8.40
C ALA A 10 4.18 1.06 7.16
N SER A 11 3.60 1.32 5.99
CA SER A 11 4.10 0.88 4.68
C SER A 11 4.50 2.10 3.84
N ILE A 12 5.73 2.09 3.31
CA ILE A 12 6.29 3.20 2.53
C ILE A 12 6.81 2.61 1.21
N PHE A 13 6.20 2.96 0.08
CA PHE A 13 6.51 2.41 -1.26
C PHE A 13 6.50 0.88 -1.29
N PHE A 14 5.45 0.27 -0.70
CA PHE A 14 5.43 -1.17 -0.45
C PHE A 14 4.19 -1.89 -0.96
N ILE A 15 2.98 -1.34 -0.82
CA ILE A 15 1.77 -2.10 -1.14
C ILE A 15 1.68 -2.46 -2.63
N ASP A 16 2.34 -1.70 -3.49
CA ASP A 16 2.44 -1.90 -4.93
C ASP A 16 3.46 -2.98 -5.34
N THR A 17 4.21 -3.53 -4.39
CA THR A 17 5.05 -4.73 -4.62
C THR A 17 4.24 -6.03 -4.56
N ALA A 18 2.94 -5.97 -4.26
CA ALA A 18 2.09 -7.14 -4.17
C ALA A 18 1.69 -7.67 -5.55
N LYS A 19 1.69 -9.00 -5.73
CA LYS A 19 0.95 -9.64 -6.83
C LYS A 19 -0.56 -9.52 -6.67
N ASN A 20 -1.02 -9.44 -5.42
CA ASN A 20 -2.41 -9.24 -5.06
C ASN A 20 -2.51 -8.34 -3.82
N VAL A 21 -2.79 -7.06 -4.03
CA VAL A 21 -2.88 -6.07 -2.96
C VAL A 21 -3.97 -6.38 -1.94
N VAL A 22 -5.06 -7.04 -2.35
CA VAL A 22 -6.15 -7.43 -1.45
C VAL A 22 -5.63 -8.37 -0.35
N GLN A 23 -4.69 -9.24 -0.68
CA GLN A 23 -4.06 -10.12 0.31
C GLN A 23 -3.18 -9.34 1.28
N TYR A 24 -2.43 -8.34 0.81
CA TYR A 24 -1.64 -7.47 1.68
C TYR A 24 -2.54 -6.72 2.66
N ILE A 25 -3.57 -6.04 2.16
CA ILE A 25 -4.54 -5.30 2.99
C ILE A 25 -5.16 -6.24 4.04
N ARG A 26 -5.57 -7.44 3.63
CA ARG A 26 -6.13 -8.43 4.56
C ARG A 26 -5.12 -8.80 5.64
N VAL A 27 -3.87 -9.11 5.29
CA VAL A 27 -2.84 -9.48 6.28
C VAL A 27 -2.56 -8.32 7.24
N LEU A 28 -2.44 -7.09 6.73
CA LEU A 28 -2.25 -5.88 7.53
C LEU A 28 -3.39 -5.70 8.53
N ALA A 29 -4.64 -5.80 8.07
CA ALA A 29 -5.81 -5.72 8.93
C ALA A 29 -5.85 -6.79 10.03
N HIS A 30 -5.37 -8.00 9.75
CA HIS A 30 -5.33 -9.08 10.75
C HIS A 30 -4.17 -8.94 11.74
N CYS A 31 -3.05 -8.33 11.35
CA CYS A 31 -1.90 -8.22 12.24
C CYS A 31 -1.96 -7.00 13.16
N ILE A 32 -2.75 -5.99 12.81
CA ILE A 32 -2.99 -4.80 13.61
C ILE A 32 -4.09 -5.09 14.64
N LYS A 33 -3.87 -4.69 15.89
CA LYS A 33 -4.86 -4.82 16.98
C LYS A 33 -6.11 -3.97 16.67
N PRO A 34 -7.30 -4.33 17.18
CA PRO A 34 -8.44 -3.43 17.16
C PRO A 34 -8.10 -2.07 17.78
N GLY A 35 -8.40 -0.98 17.06
CA GLY A 35 -8.02 0.39 17.46
C GLY A 35 -6.58 0.78 17.13
N GLY A 36 -5.78 -0.11 16.55
CA GLY A 36 -4.46 0.19 16.02
C GLY A 36 -4.52 0.94 14.68
N VAL A 37 -3.37 1.42 14.22
CA VAL A 37 -3.28 2.35 13.07
C VAL A 37 -2.50 1.75 11.92
N PHE A 38 -3.03 1.89 10.71
CA PHE A 38 -2.31 1.63 9.47
C PHE A 38 -1.96 2.94 8.78
N ILE A 39 -0.69 3.14 8.41
CA ILE A 39 -0.21 4.28 7.64
C ILE A 39 0.39 3.75 6.33
N ASN A 40 -0.10 4.24 5.20
CA ASN A 40 0.47 3.91 3.89
C ASN A 40 0.87 5.17 3.13
N ILE A 41 2.09 5.20 2.62
CA ILE A 41 2.60 6.27 1.75
C ILE A 41 3.28 5.63 0.56
N GLY A 42 2.85 5.93 -0.65
CA GLY A 42 3.51 5.44 -1.85
C GLY A 42 2.59 5.48 -3.06
N PRO A 43 3.15 5.23 -4.25
CA PRO A 43 2.37 5.13 -5.47
C PRO A 43 1.61 3.80 -5.51
N LEU A 44 0.80 3.65 -6.56
CA LEU A 44 0.21 2.37 -6.98
C LEU A 44 0.89 1.90 -8.27
N LEU A 45 2.24 1.88 -8.27
CA LEU A 45 3.03 1.43 -9.41
C LEU A 45 3.28 -0.07 -9.31
N TRP A 46 2.29 -0.85 -9.75
CA TRP A 46 2.27 -2.30 -9.56
C TRP A 46 3.50 -2.99 -10.17
N HIS A 47 4.34 -3.56 -9.30
CA HIS A 47 5.66 -4.08 -9.66
C HIS A 47 5.62 -5.15 -10.75
N PHE A 48 4.53 -5.91 -10.82
CA PHE A 48 4.39 -7.05 -11.73
C PHE A 48 3.50 -6.76 -12.96
N ALA A 49 3.06 -5.53 -13.19
CA ALA A 49 2.10 -5.21 -14.25
C ALA A 49 2.55 -5.63 -15.65
N GLU A 50 3.85 -5.46 -15.94
CA GLU A 50 4.43 -5.81 -17.23
C GLU A 50 5.05 -7.22 -17.26
N SER A 51 4.96 -7.98 -16.17
CA SER A 51 5.52 -9.33 -16.11
C SER A 51 4.64 -10.33 -16.85
N LYS A 52 5.20 -10.99 -17.86
CA LYS A 52 4.51 -12.05 -18.61
C LYS A 52 4.38 -13.37 -17.84
N ASN A 53 5.16 -13.54 -16.78
CA ASN A 53 5.24 -14.80 -16.03
C ASN A 53 4.57 -14.71 -14.66
N ASP A 54 4.15 -13.52 -14.24
CA ASP A 54 3.56 -13.29 -12.93
C ASP A 54 2.11 -12.84 -13.08
N ILE A 55 1.30 -13.20 -12.09
CA ILE A 55 -0.04 -12.64 -11.92
C ILE A 55 0.13 -11.31 -11.19
N SER A 56 -0.58 -10.28 -11.67
CA SER A 56 -0.64 -8.96 -11.06
C SER A 56 -2.10 -8.51 -10.99
N ILE A 57 -2.58 -8.17 -9.79
CA ILE A 57 -3.88 -7.52 -9.58
C ILE A 57 -3.64 -6.03 -9.42
N GLU A 58 -3.91 -5.30 -10.48
CA GLU A 58 -3.62 -3.88 -10.63
C GLU A 58 -4.88 -3.07 -10.34
N LEU A 59 -4.96 -2.49 -9.15
CA LEU A 59 -6.10 -1.69 -8.74
C LEU A 59 -5.80 -0.20 -8.83
N SER A 60 -6.82 0.58 -9.17
CA SER A 60 -6.77 2.04 -9.06
C SER A 60 -6.89 2.48 -7.59
N TRP A 61 -6.66 3.76 -7.29
CA TRP A 61 -6.92 4.27 -5.94
C TRP A 61 -8.40 4.18 -5.60
N GLU A 62 -9.27 4.41 -6.60
CA GLU A 62 -10.72 4.30 -6.52
C GLU A 62 -11.20 2.90 -6.14
N ASP A 63 -10.42 1.86 -6.45
CA ASP A 63 -10.68 0.48 -6.06
C ASP A 63 -10.03 0.11 -4.71
N VAL A 64 -8.80 0.57 -4.46
CA VAL A 64 -8.06 0.29 -3.22
C VAL A 64 -8.71 0.96 -2.02
N ARG A 65 -9.17 2.20 -2.17
CA ARG A 65 -9.72 3.00 -1.08
C ARG A 65 -10.95 2.33 -0.43
N PRO A 66 -11.97 1.87 -1.18
CA PRO A 66 -13.09 1.12 -0.59
C PRO A 66 -12.65 -0.20 0.07
N LEU A 67 -11.62 -0.88 -0.43
CA LEU A 67 -11.10 -2.10 0.20
C LEU A 67 -10.47 -1.82 1.56
N LEU A 68 -9.81 -0.68 1.73
CA LEU A 68 -9.29 -0.24 3.03
C LEU A 68 -10.45 0.07 3.99
N GLU A 69 -11.51 0.73 3.52
CA GLU A 69 -12.71 1.07 4.31
C GLU A 69 -13.46 -0.15 4.85
N VAL A 70 -13.28 -1.33 4.26
CA VAL A 70 -13.83 -2.59 4.81
C VAL A 70 -13.19 -2.94 6.16
N TYR A 71 -11.93 -2.53 6.40
CA TYR A 71 -11.15 -2.93 7.56
C TYR A 71 -10.76 -1.77 8.49
N PHE A 72 -10.69 -0.55 7.95
CA PHE A 72 -10.16 0.62 8.66
C PHE A 72 -11.07 1.84 8.46
N ASP A 73 -11.17 2.66 9.49
CA ASP A 73 -11.71 4.01 9.36
C ASP A 73 -10.65 4.94 8.74
N ILE A 74 -10.98 5.62 7.65
CA ILE A 74 -10.05 6.58 7.01
C ILE A 74 -10.01 7.87 7.83
N VAL A 75 -8.87 8.09 8.51
CA VAL A 75 -8.63 9.30 9.31
C VAL A 75 -8.03 10.43 8.47
N GLU A 76 -7.14 10.11 7.54
CA GLU A 76 -6.47 11.08 6.68
C GLU A 76 -6.17 10.47 5.30
N GLU A 77 -6.39 11.25 4.25
CA GLU A 77 -6.05 10.93 2.87
C GLU A 77 -5.48 12.18 2.21
N LYS A 78 -4.26 12.08 1.67
CA LYS A 78 -3.58 13.20 1.01
C LYS A 78 -2.76 12.69 -0.17
N ARG A 79 -2.71 13.50 -1.24
CA ARG A 79 -1.75 13.31 -2.32
C ARG A 79 -0.46 14.05 -1.96
N LEU A 80 0.66 13.34 -2.06
CA LEU A 80 1.98 13.85 -1.76
C LEU A 80 2.89 13.62 -2.97
N ASP A 81 3.68 14.63 -3.33
CA ASP A 81 4.74 14.48 -4.30
C ASP A 81 5.99 13.97 -3.60
N ALA A 82 6.61 12.92 -4.14
CA ALA A 82 7.77 12.28 -3.55
C ALA A 82 8.67 11.67 -4.63
N ASN A 83 9.98 11.83 -4.43
CA ASN A 83 11.00 11.21 -5.26
C ASN A 83 11.49 9.90 -4.64
N TYR A 84 11.83 8.93 -5.48
CA TYR A 84 12.42 7.66 -5.05
C TYR A 84 13.76 7.45 -5.73
N ALA A 85 14.85 7.49 -4.95
CA ALA A 85 16.22 7.36 -5.43
C ALA A 85 16.57 8.29 -6.63
N ALA A 86 15.99 9.49 -6.65
CA ALA A 86 16.16 10.42 -7.76
C ALA A 86 17.59 10.97 -7.84
N ASN A 87 18.07 11.18 -9.07
CA ASN A 87 19.27 11.94 -9.33
C ASN A 87 18.92 13.43 -9.35
N LEU A 88 19.45 14.19 -8.38
CA LEU A 88 19.17 15.63 -8.24
C LEU A 88 19.78 16.49 -9.37
N ASP A 89 20.75 15.95 -10.09
CA ASP A 89 21.35 16.62 -11.26
C ASP A 89 20.59 16.28 -12.57
N SER A 90 19.53 15.47 -12.50
CA SER A 90 18.70 15.13 -13.65
C SER A 90 17.83 16.32 -14.07
N LEU A 91 17.53 16.39 -15.37
CA LEU A 91 16.56 17.35 -15.92
C LEU A 91 15.11 16.86 -15.79
N SER A 92 14.91 15.61 -15.38
CA SER A 92 13.59 15.08 -15.05
C SER A 92 13.22 15.50 -13.63
N GLU A 93 12.11 16.24 -13.50
CA GLU A 93 11.44 16.44 -12.21
C GLU A 93 10.93 15.13 -11.61
#